data_AF-A0A921QYD5-F1
#
_entry.id   AF-A0A921QYD5-F1
#
_cell.length_a   1.000
_cell.length_b   1.000
_cell.length_c   1.000
_cell.angle_alpha   90.00
_cell.angle_beta   90.00
_cell.angle_gamma   90.00
#
_symmetry.space_group_name_H-M   'P 1'
#
loop_
_entity.id
_entity.type
_entity.pdbx_description
1 polymer ?
#
loop_
_entity_poly.entity_id
_entity_poly.type
_entity_poly.pdbx_seq_one_letter_code
_entity_poly.pdbx_strand_id
1 'polypeptide(L)'
;MAQVPAIVDGRFKLFESHAILRYLATVFPGVADHWYPADLFTRAKIESILDWHHSNLRLGAGTFVYYTALAPFLGLRPRPEATKHAEKVLMQSLARIESVWLKGDAKFLLGSRQPSIADLSLVCEIMQLEALGDDMRNKFLGGHERILAWIDNVKKATSPHFEQAHVFLFEVKAQMQSKAAVAAKLGASEASSKHKFASKL
;
A
#
# COMPACT_ATOMS: atom_id res chain seq x y z
N MET A 1 -20.80 -11.91 2.02
CA MET A 1 -19.42 -11.49 1.65
C MET A 1 -18.46 -12.06 2.68
N ALA A 2 -17.31 -12.59 2.25
CA ALA A 2 -16.25 -13.12 3.13
C ALA A 2 -14.99 -12.27 2.93
N GLN A 3 -15.01 -11.05 3.48
CA GLN A 3 -13.96 -10.05 3.35
C GLN A 3 -13.50 -9.58 4.74
N VAL A 4 -12.25 -9.17 4.81
CA VAL A 4 -11.64 -8.50 5.97
C VAL A 4 -11.29 -7.06 5.60
N PRO A 5 -11.27 -6.11 6.56
CA PRO A 5 -11.50 -6.29 8.00
C PRO A 5 -12.98 -6.22 8.43
N ALA A 6 -13.26 -6.79 9.61
CA ALA A 6 -14.50 -6.62 10.35
C ALA A 6 -14.18 -6.52 11.86
N ILE A 7 -14.98 -5.76 12.61
CA ILE A 7 -14.88 -5.61 14.06
C ILE A 7 -16.16 -6.08 14.74
N VAL A 8 -16.00 -6.64 15.94
CA VAL A 8 -17.10 -6.99 16.86
C VAL A 8 -16.80 -6.32 18.20
N ASP A 9 -17.70 -5.45 18.65
CA ASP A 9 -17.64 -4.80 19.95
C ASP A 9 -18.94 -5.08 20.72
N GLY A 10 -18.89 -6.11 21.56
CA GLY A 10 -20.08 -6.69 22.20
C GLY A 10 -21.09 -7.20 21.16
N ARG A 11 -22.26 -6.54 21.07
CA ARG A 11 -23.30 -6.87 20.07
C ARG A 11 -23.17 -6.06 18.77
N PHE A 12 -22.33 -5.03 18.75
CA PHE A 12 -22.12 -4.21 17.56
C PHE A 12 -21.16 -4.90 16.60
N LYS A 13 -21.50 -4.89 15.32
CA LYS A 13 -20.69 -5.49 14.24
C LYS A 13 -20.56 -4.48 13.11
N LEU A 14 -19.34 -4.27 12.64
CA LEU A 14 -19.06 -3.32 11.57
C LEU A 14 -17.99 -3.88 10.64
N PHE A 15 -18.16 -3.63 9.34
CA PHE A 15 -17.19 -3.90 8.29
C PHE A 15 -16.89 -2.58 7.56
N GLU A 16 -15.91 -2.60 6.65
CA GLU A 16 -15.26 -1.42 6.04
C GLU A 16 -14.18 -0.79 6.93
N SER A 17 -12.94 -0.81 6.48
CA SER A 17 -11.78 -0.33 7.25
C SER A 17 -11.92 1.13 7.68
N HIS A 18 -12.40 2.02 6.81
CA HIS A 18 -12.60 3.43 7.16
C HIS A 18 -13.71 3.65 8.16
N ALA A 19 -14.81 2.90 8.06
CA ALA A 19 -15.88 2.95 9.05
C ALA A 19 -15.40 2.43 10.42
N ILE A 20 -14.61 1.35 10.43
CA ILE A 20 -13.98 0.82 11.63
C ILE A 20 -13.02 1.85 12.24
N LEU A 21 -12.17 2.51 11.45
CA LEU A 21 -11.25 3.53 11.94
C LEU A 21 -12.00 4.71 12.59
N ARG A 22 -13.09 5.19 11.97
CA ARG A 22 -13.96 6.23 12.54
C ARG A 22 -14.58 5.78 13.86
N TYR A 23 -15.09 4.54 13.91
CA TYR A 23 -15.67 3.95 15.12
C TYR A 23 -14.65 3.90 16.25
N LEU A 24 -13.46 3.33 15.99
CA LEU A 24 -12.37 3.21 16.96
C LEU A 24 -11.93 4.59 17.48
N ALA A 25 -11.79 5.57 16.59
CA ALA A 25 -11.38 6.92 16.98
C ALA A 25 -12.44 7.68 17.81
N THR A 26 -13.71 7.28 17.71
CA THR A 26 -14.83 7.97 18.38
C THR A 26 -15.22 7.33 19.70
N VAL A 27 -15.24 5.99 19.77
CA VAL A 27 -15.83 5.27 20.92
C VAL A 27 -14.84 5.05 22.07
N PHE A 28 -13.54 4.98 21.78
CA PHE A 28 -12.53 4.66 22.80
C PHE A 28 -11.96 5.93 23.45
N PRO A 29 -12.09 6.09 24.77
CA PRO A 29 -11.49 7.22 25.46
C PRO A 29 -9.96 7.16 25.37
N GLY A 30 -9.32 8.31 25.22
CA GLY A 30 -7.85 8.42 25.13
C GLY A 30 -7.29 8.34 23.71
N VAL A 31 -8.12 8.05 22.69
CA VAL A 31 -7.71 8.27 21.30
C VAL A 31 -7.65 9.78 21.04
N ALA A 32 -6.49 10.25 20.60
CA ALA A 32 -6.26 11.68 20.41
C ALA A 32 -7.07 12.23 19.22
N ASP A 33 -7.61 13.44 19.39
CA ASP A 33 -8.55 14.08 18.43
C ASP A 33 -7.97 14.20 17.01
N HIS A 34 -6.64 14.36 16.87
CA HIS A 34 -5.98 14.48 15.57
C HIS A 34 -6.24 13.30 14.62
N TRP A 35 -6.55 12.11 15.15
CA TRP A 35 -6.89 10.94 14.32
C TRP A 35 -8.19 11.14 13.55
N TYR A 36 -9.23 11.69 14.21
CA TYR A 36 -10.53 11.95 13.60
C TYR A 36 -11.20 13.19 14.24
N PRO A 37 -10.74 14.40 13.88
CA PRO A 37 -11.05 15.64 14.60
C PRO A 37 -12.55 15.96 14.65
N ALA A 38 -13.01 16.57 15.74
CA ALA A 38 -14.38 17.08 15.85
C ALA A 38 -14.67 18.28 14.92
N ASP A 39 -13.66 19.05 14.56
CA ASP A 39 -13.79 20.18 13.63
C ASP A 39 -14.36 19.74 12.28
N LEU A 40 -15.51 20.31 11.91
CA LEU A 40 -16.28 19.91 10.73
C LEU A 40 -15.46 20.05 9.44
N PHE A 41 -14.72 21.15 9.27
CA PHE A 41 -14.00 21.43 8.03
C PHE A 41 -12.80 20.49 7.85
N THR A 42 -12.06 20.22 8.93
CA THR A 42 -10.93 19.29 8.92
C THR A 42 -11.42 17.86 8.70
N ARG A 43 -12.48 17.46 9.40
CA ARG A 43 -13.13 16.17 9.23
C ARG A 43 -13.60 15.96 7.79
N ALA A 44 -14.31 16.92 7.20
CA ALA A 44 -14.79 16.82 5.82
C ALA A 44 -13.65 16.63 4.81
N LYS A 45 -12.49 17.25 5.04
CA LYS A 45 -11.30 17.04 4.19
C LYS A 45 -10.72 15.64 4.37
N ILE A 46 -10.64 15.13 5.60
CA ILE A 46 -10.20 13.74 5.87
C ILE A 46 -11.14 12.74 5.19
N GLU A 47 -12.46 12.91 5.35
CA GLU A 47 -13.47 12.10 4.71
C GLU A 47 -13.32 12.09 3.18
N SER A 48 -13.07 13.26 2.56
CA SER A 48 -12.86 13.34 1.12
C SER A 48 -11.64 12.53 0.64
N ILE A 49 -10.60 12.41 1.45
CA ILE A 49 -9.41 11.60 1.14
C ILE A 49 -9.73 10.11 1.25
N LEU A 50 -10.43 9.72 2.31
CA LEU A 50 -10.86 8.34 2.56
C LEU A 50 -11.76 7.83 1.44
N ASP A 51 -12.74 8.62 1.01
CA ASP A 51 -13.63 8.25 -0.09
C ASP A 51 -12.88 8.21 -1.43
N TRP A 52 -12.00 9.19 -1.68
CA TRP A 52 -11.15 9.20 -2.88
C TRP A 52 -10.25 7.96 -2.96
N HIS A 53 -9.71 7.50 -1.83
CA HIS A 53 -8.79 6.38 -1.76
C HIS A 53 -9.35 5.11 -2.44
N HIS A 54 -10.62 4.79 -2.22
CA HIS A 54 -11.24 3.55 -2.72
C HIS A 54 -11.18 3.41 -4.25
N SER A 55 -11.54 4.46 -4.97
CA SER A 55 -11.63 4.42 -6.44
C SER A 55 -10.34 4.87 -7.15
N ASN A 56 -9.32 5.27 -6.39
CA ASN A 56 -8.06 5.78 -6.92
C ASN A 56 -6.89 4.97 -6.38
N LEU A 57 -6.28 5.37 -5.27
CA LEU A 57 -5.06 4.73 -4.77
C LEU A 57 -5.25 3.22 -4.55
N ARG A 58 -6.35 2.81 -3.90
CA ARG A 58 -6.68 1.39 -3.63
C ARG A 58 -6.86 0.59 -4.92
N LEU A 59 -7.58 1.18 -5.87
CA LEU A 59 -7.80 0.57 -7.18
C LEU A 59 -6.49 0.42 -7.95
N GLY A 60 -5.64 1.46 -7.96
CA GLY A 60 -4.36 1.46 -8.67
C GLY A 60 -3.34 0.53 -8.02
N ALA A 61 -2.94 0.83 -6.78
CA ALA A 61 -1.89 0.09 -6.06
C ALA A 61 -2.28 -1.38 -5.87
N GLY A 62 -3.44 -1.65 -5.27
CA GLY A 62 -3.91 -2.99 -4.98
C GLY A 62 -4.05 -3.87 -6.22
N THR A 63 -4.64 -3.35 -7.30
CA THR A 63 -4.81 -4.11 -8.54
C THR A 63 -3.46 -4.38 -9.21
N PHE A 64 -2.57 -3.37 -9.23
CA PHE A 64 -1.25 -3.53 -9.82
C PHE A 64 -0.42 -4.57 -9.07
N VAL A 65 -0.31 -4.46 -7.74
CA VAL A 65 0.41 -5.42 -6.88
C VAL A 65 -0.18 -6.82 -7.01
N TYR A 66 -1.51 -6.94 -7.01
CA TYR A 66 -2.16 -8.23 -7.16
C TYR A 66 -1.78 -8.91 -8.47
N TYR A 67 -1.96 -8.24 -9.62
CA TYR A 67 -1.73 -8.89 -10.91
C TYR A 67 -0.27 -9.03 -11.32
N THR A 68 0.64 -8.21 -10.78
CA THR A 68 2.07 -8.26 -11.14
C THR A 68 2.92 -9.08 -10.16
N ALA A 69 2.48 -9.22 -8.91
CA ALA A 69 3.28 -9.87 -7.88
C ALA A 69 2.53 -11.05 -7.24
N LEU A 70 1.36 -10.82 -6.63
CA LEU A 70 0.68 -11.86 -5.84
C LEU A 70 0.06 -12.97 -6.70
N ALA A 71 -0.65 -12.63 -7.77
CA ALA A 71 -1.27 -13.61 -8.66
C ALA A 71 -0.22 -14.53 -9.31
N PRO A 72 0.87 -14.02 -9.92
CA PRO A 72 1.97 -14.87 -10.39
C PRO A 72 2.59 -15.74 -9.30
N PHE A 73 2.79 -15.19 -8.08
CA PHE A 73 3.34 -15.94 -6.95
C PHE A 73 2.46 -17.14 -6.57
N LEU A 74 1.14 -16.98 -6.64
CA LEU A 74 0.11 -17.99 -6.41
C LEU A 74 -0.16 -18.89 -7.63
N GLY A 75 0.56 -18.74 -8.74
CA GLY A 75 0.36 -19.52 -9.97
C GLY A 75 -0.91 -19.14 -10.75
N LEU A 76 -1.50 -17.98 -10.45
CA LEU A 76 -2.64 -17.43 -11.16
C LEU A 76 -2.19 -16.61 -12.38
N ARG A 77 -3.07 -16.49 -13.37
CA ARG A 77 -2.76 -15.77 -14.62
C ARG A 77 -2.75 -14.26 -14.40
N PRO A 78 -1.77 -13.53 -14.97
CA PRO A 78 -1.79 -12.07 -14.99
C PRO A 78 -2.93 -11.56 -15.89
N ARG A 79 -3.34 -10.30 -15.68
CA ARG A 79 -4.33 -9.61 -16.52
C ARG A 79 -3.75 -8.32 -17.09
N PRO A 80 -3.11 -8.36 -18.28
CA PRO A 80 -2.35 -7.23 -18.82
C PRO A 80 -3.12 -5.90 -18.91
N GLU A 81 -4.36 -5.94 -19.42
CA GLU A 81 -5.18 -4.72 -19.54
C GLU A 81 -5.54 -4.12 -18.17
N ALA A 82 -5.87 -4.96 -17.20
CA ALA A 82 -6.15 -4.52 -15.83
C ALA A 82 -4.88 -3.94 -15.17
N THR A 83 -3.73 -4.58 -15.38
CA THR A 83 -2.44 -4.08 -14.90
C THR A 83 -2.09 -2.72 -15.49
N LYS A 84 -2.22 -2.54 -16.80
CA LYS A 84 -1.91 -1.26 -17.48
C LYS A 84 -2.81 -0.13 -17.00
N HIS A 85 -4.11 -0.41 -16.83
CA HIS A 85 -5.03 0.55 -16.26
C HIS A 85 -4.66 0.91 -14.82
N ALA A 86 -4.38 -0.09 -13.99
CA ALA A 86 -3.98 0.08 -12.58
C ALA A 86 -2.68 0.88 -12.43
N GLU A 87 -1.68 0.64 -13.30
CA GLU A 87 -0.43 1.40 -13.33
C GLU A 87 -0.70 2.90 -13.54
N LYS A 88 -1.54 3.24 -14.54
CA LYS A 88 -1.93 4.62 -14.81
C LYS A 88 -2.64 5.26 -13.61
N VAL A 89 -3.60 4.55 -13.00
CA VAL A 89 -4.34 5.03 -11.83
C VAL A 89 -3.41 5.24 -10.64
N LEU A 90 -2.46 4.33 -10.41
CA LEU A 90 -1.45 4.45 -9.34
C LEU A 90 -0.58 5.69 -9.55
N MET A 91 0.00 5.88 -10.74
CA MET A 91 0.82 7.06 -11.03
C MET A 91 0.06 8.37 -10.85
N GLN A 92 -1.19 8.44 -11.32
CA GLN A 92 -2.05 9.59 -11.12
C GLN A 92 -2.39 9.83 -9.64
N SER A 93 -2.56 8.75 -8.87
CA SER A 93 -2.84 8.81 -7.43
C SER A 93 -1.66 9.36 -6.65
N LEU A 94 -0.44 8.89 -6.92
CA LEU A 94 0.79 9.41 -6.30
C LEU A 94 0.98 10.90 -6.60
N ALA A 95 0.82 11.29 -7.87
CA ALA A 95 0.90 12.70 -8.28
C ALA A 95 -0.16 13.57 -7.59
N ARG A 96 -1.39 13.05 -7.41
CA ARG A 96 -2.47 13.77 -6.70
C ARG A 96 -2.16 13.93 -5.21
N ILE A 97 -1.65 12.90 -4.55
CA ILE A 97 -1.28 12.98 -3.13
C ILE A 97 -0.27 14.11 -2.91
N GLU A 98 0.79 14.17 -3.72
CA GLU A 98 1.81 15.22 -3.63
C GLU A 98 1.29 16.62 -3.98
N SER A 99 0.49 16.73 -5.04
CA SER A 99 0.04 18.03 -5.53
C SER A 99 -1.10 18.62 -4.70
N VAL A 100 -1.89 17.80 -4.00
CA VAL A 100 -3.08 18.26 -3.27
C VAL A 100 -2.89 18.22 -1.75
N TRP A 101 -2.35 17.13 -1.21
CA TRP A 101 -2.38 16.87 0.24
C TRP A 101 -1.02 16.93 0.93
N LEU A 102 0.09 16.79 0.20
CA LEU A 102 1.46 16.97 0.70
C LEU A 102 2.13 18.21 0.07
N LYS A 103 1.48 19.37 0.18
CA LYS A 103 2.02 20.65 -0.33
C LYS A 103 3.05 21.23 0.65
N GLY A 104 4.11 21.84 0.10
CA GLY A 104 5.18 22.48 0.90
C GLY A 104 5.86 21.47 1.83
N ASP A 105 6.26 21.94 3.02
CA ASP A 105 6.97 21.13 4.03
C ASP A 105 6.01 20.37 4.96
N ALA A 106 4.88 19.91 4.42
CA ALA A 106 3.85 19.20 5.16
C ALA A 106 4.40 17.90 5.76
N LYS A 107 4.27 17.74 7.09
CA LYS A 107 4.66 16.49 7.76
C LYS A 107 3.65 15.36 7.52
N PHE A 108 2.36 15.71 7.48
CA PHE A 108 1.22 14.83 7.28
C PHE A 108 0.27 15.42 6.24
N LEU A 109 -0.72 14.62 5.81
CA LEU A 109 -1.71 15.06 4.84
C LEU A 109 -2.45 16.32 5.33
N LEU A 110 -2.96 17.08 4.36
CA LEU A 110 -3.62 18.36 4.57
C LEU A 110 -2.72 19.44 5.19
N GLY A 111 -1.39 19.26 5.15
CA GLY A 111 -0.44 20.18 5.78
C GLY A 111 -0.43 20.10 7.31
N SER A 112 -0.95 19.01 7.88
CA SER A 112 -1.07 18.86 9.33
C SER A 112 0.28 18.61 10.01
N ARG A 113 0.37 18.99 11.29
CA ARG A 113 1.49 18.67 12.18
C ARG A 113 1.36 17.30 12.85
N GLN A 114 0.18 16.68 12.80
CA GLN A 114 -0.11 15.37 13.38
C GLN A 114 -0.85 14.50 12.34
N PRO A 115 -0.66 13.16 12.35
CA PRO A 115 -1.30 12.28 11.39
C PRO A 115 -2.81 12.17 11.64
N SER A 116 -3.55 11.69 10.66
CA SER A 116 -4.97 11.37 10.76
C SER A 116 -5.24 9.93 10.31
N ILE A 117 -6.48 9.45 10.43
CA ILE A 117 -6.87 8.16 9.85
C ILE A 117 -6.70 8.13 8.32
N ALA A 118 -6.70 9.28 7.64
CA ALA A 118 -6.35 9.34 6.22
C ALA A 118 -4.89 8.93 6.02
N ASP A 119 -3.96 9.45 6.82
CA ASP A 119 -2.54 9.12 6.71
C ASP A 119 -2.30 7.62 6.87
N LEU A 120 -2.94 6.99 7.86
CA LEU A 120 -2.91 5.53 8.05
C LEU A 120 -3.44 4.78 6.83
N SER A 121 -4.57 5.21 6.27
CA SER A 121 -5.15 4.52 5.12
C SER A 121 -4.26 4.59 3.88
N LEU A 122 -3.76 5.78 3.52
CA LEU A 122 -2.94 5.89 2.30
C LEU A 122 -1.59 5.21 2.49
N VAL A 123 -0.97 5.31 3.68
CA VAL A 123 0.36 4.73 3.88
C VAL A 123 0.29 3.21 3.78
N CYS A 124 -0.70 2.57 4.40
CA CYS A 124 -0.88 1.13 4.34
C CYS A 124 -1.11 0.63 2.90
N GLU A 125 -1.80 1.42 2.07
CA GLU A 125 -1.98 1.07 0.66
C GLU A 125 -0.68 1.23 -0.14
N ILE A 126 0.09 2.30 0.07
CA ILE A 126 1.39 2.50 -0.60
C ILE A 126 2.40 1.44 -0.17
N MET A 127 2.39 1.02 1.10
CA MET A 127 3.27 -0.04 1.59
C MET A 127 3.07 -1.36 0.84
N GLN A 128 1.90 -1.64 0.24
CA GLN A 128 1.73 -2.83 -0.61
C GLN A 128 2.70 -2.89 -1.79
N LEU A 129 3.22 -1.76 -2.26
CA LEU A 129 4.23 -1.71 -3.33
C LEU A 129 5.54 -2.39 -2.94
N GLU A 130 5.82 -2.58 -1.65
CA GLU A 130 6.98 -3.37 -1.19
C GLU A 130 6.97 -4.79 -1.72
N ALA A 131 5.79 -5.38 -1.95
CA ALA A 131 5.64 -6.73 -2.51
C ALA A 131 6.15 -6.86 -3.96
N LEU A 132 6.36 -5.73 -4.66
CA LEU A 132 6.90 -5.70 -6.02
C LEU A 132 8.42 -5.92 -6.07
N GLY A 133 9.11 -5.86 -4.92
CA GLY A 133 10.57 -5.78 -4.85
C GLY A 133 11.10 -4.35 -5.06
N ASP A 134 12.36 -4.14 -4.68
CA ASP A 134 12.93 -2.78 -4.53
C ASP A 134 12.99 -2.01 -5.86
N ASP A 135 13.41 -2.65 -6.95
CA ASP A 135 13.53 -1.99 -8.26
C ASP A 135 12.19 -1.46 -8.77
N MET A 136 11.15 -2.30 -8.73
CA MET A 136 9.82 -1.94 -9.21
C MET A 136 9.13 -0.95 -8.26
N ARG A 137 9.29 -1.12 -6.94
CA ARG A 137 8.85 -0.14 -5.95
C ARG A 137 9.48 1.23 -6.23
N ASN A 138 10.79 1.27 -6.50
CA ASN A 138 11.53 2.50 -6.76
C ASN A 138 11.16 3.13 -8.10
N LYS A 139 10.74 2.36 -9.11
CA LYS A 139 10.13 2.92 -10.34
C LYS A 139 8.90 3.78 -10.02
N PHE A 140 8.10 3.40 -9.03
CA PHE A 140 6.93 4.18 -8.63
C PHE A 140 7.23 5.26 -7.61
N LEU A 141 8.03 4.99 -6.58
CA LEU A 141 8.21 5.91 -5.45
C LEU A 141 9.49 6.74 -5.50
N GLY A 142 10.48 6.34 -6.31
CA GLY A 142 11.81 6.95 -6.31
C GLY A 142 11.81 8.43 -6.72
N GLY A 143 10.84 8.85 -7.55
CA GLY A 143 10.67 10.25 -7.94
C GLY A 143 9.78 11.08 -6.99
N HIS A 144 9.21 10.48 -5.95
CA HIS A 144 8.24 11.13 -5.06
C HIS A 144 8.85 11.35 -3.66
N GLU A 145 9.84 12.23 -3.58
CA GLU A 145 10.57 12.54 -2.33
C GLU A 145 9.64 12.98 -1.19
N ARG A 146 8.57 13.72 -1.50
CA ARG A 146 7.59 14.17 -0.50
C ARG A 146 6.77 13.02 0.05
N ILE A 147 6.39 12.06 -0.81
CA ILE A 147 5.74 10.83 -0.34
C ILE A 147 6.70 10.02 0.53
N LEU A 148 7.96 9.86 0.14
CA LEU A 148 8.93 9.10 0.93
C LEU A 148 9.15 9.73 2.32
N ALA A 149 9.34 11.05 2.38
CA ALA A 149 9.47 11.77 3.65
C ALA A 149 8.20 11.67 4.51
N TRP A 150 7.02 11.76 3.89
CA TRP A 150 5.74 11.60 4.57
C TRP A 150 5.57 10.18 5.13
N ILE A 151 5.91 9.13 4.37
CA ILE A 151 5.89 7.73 4.86
C ILE A 151 6.75 7.62 6.13
N ASP A 152 7.96 8.20 6.11
CA ASP A 152 8.85 8.16 7.27
C ASP A 152 8.31 8.96 8.47
N ASN A 153 7.59 10.05 8.24
CA ASN A 153 6.90 10.78 9.31
C ASN A 153 5.77 9.94 9.93
N VAL A 154 4.96 9.25 9.10
CA VAL A 154 3.90 8.37 9.59
C VAL A 154 4.47 7.19 10.36
N LYS A 155 5.53 6.55 9.85
CA LYS A 155 6.28 5.51 10.56
C LYS A 155 6.71 5.96 11.96
N LYS A 156 7.40 7.09 12.05
CA LYS A 156 7.87 7.66 13.33
C LYS A 156 6.71 7.97 14.28
N ALA A 157 5.63 8.54 13.78
CA ALA A 157 4.47 8.90 14.59
C ALA A 157 3.66 7.69 15.11
N THR A 158 3.83 6.52 14.48
CA THR A 158 3.09 5.30 14.81
C THR A 158 3.99 4.18 15.30
N SER A 159 5.27 4.47 15.56
CA SER A 159 6.23 3.52 16.10
C SER A 159 5.84 3.11 17.53
N PRO A 160 5.99 1.82 17.91
CA PRO A 160 6.55 0.69 17.14
C PRO A 160 5.51 -0.08 16.30
N HIS A 161 4.25 0.38 16.30
CA HIS A 161 3.15 -0.38 15.70
C HIS A 161 3.18 -0.40 14.18
N PHE A 162 3.80 0.60 13.54
CA PHE A 162 4.01 0.59 12.10
C PHE A 162 4.80 -0.65 11.68
N GLU A 163 5.93 -0.90 12.33
CA GLU A 163 6.79 -2.03 12.00
C GLU A 163 6.07 -3.35 12.28
N GLN A 164 5.41 -3.45 13.44
CA GLN A 164 4.65 -4.64 13.84
C GLN A 164 3.55 -4.99 12.83
N ALA A 165 2.81 -3.99 12.34
CA ALA A 165 1.72 -4.19 11.40
C ALA A 165 2.21 -4.65 10.01
N HIS A 166 3.46 -4.34 9.64
CA HIS A 166 4.01 -4.66 8.32
C HIS A 166 4.94 -5.88 8.29
N VAL A 167 5.17 -6.57 9.42
CA VAL A 167 6.02 -7.78 9.47
C VAL A 167 5.62 -8.80 8.39
N PHE A 168 4.35 -9.16 8.33
CA PHE A 168 3.86 -10.16 7.37
C PHE A 168 4.07 -9.75 5.91
N LEU A 169 3.92 -8.45 5.58
CA LEU A 169 4.19 -7.94 4.24
C LEU A 169 5.66 -8.18 3.84
N PHE A 170 6.60 -7.90 4.75
CA PHE A 170 8.02 -8.10 4.48
C PHE A 170 8.41 -9.58 4.44
N GLU A 171 7.75 -10.44 5.22
CA GLU A 171 7.91 -11.90 5.12
C GLU A 171 7.46 -12.42 3.75
N VAL A 172 6.30 -11.97 3.26
CA VAL A 172 5.80 -12.33 1.92
C VAL A 172 6.75 -11.83 0.83
N LYS A 173 7.24 -10.59 0.92
CA LYS A 173 8.26 -10.04 0.01
C LYS A 173 9.50 -10.94 -0.06
N ALA A 174 10.03 -11.34 1.10
CA ALA A 174 11.22 -12.19 1.17
C ALA A 174 10.98 -13.58 0.55
N GLN A 175 9.82 -14.19 0.81
CA GLN A 175 9.44 -15.48 0.21
C GLN A 175 9.33 -15.40 -1.31
N MET A 176 8.72 -14.32 -1.83
CA MET A 176 8.56 -14.09 -3.26
C MET A 176 9.92 -13.94 -3.96
N GLN A 177 10.83 -13.15 -3.38
CA GLN A 177 12.19 -12.97 -3.90
C GLN A 177 12.99 -14.27 -3.90
N SER A 178 12.91 -15.06 -2.82
CA SER A 178 13.57 -16.37 -2.73
C SER A 178 13.11 -17.33 -3.83
N LYS A 179 11.78 -17.44 -4.03
CA LYS A 179 11.20 -18.31 -5.08
C LYS A 179 11.62 -17.86 -6.48
N ALA A 180 11.62 -16.54 -6.74
CA ALA A 180 12.07 -15.99 -8.01
C ALA A 180 13.56 -16.29 -8.29
N ALA A 181 14.42 -16.18 -7.28
CA ALA A 181 15.85 -16.48 -7.40
C ALA A 181 16.12 -17.96 -7.69
N VAL A 182 15.36 -18.88 -7.08
CA VAL A 182 15.44 -20.32 -7.37
C VAL A 182 15.02 -20.62 -8.80
N ALA A 183 13.90 -20.05 -9.26
CA ALA A 183 13.41 -20.24 -10.62
C ALA A 183 14.42 -19.72 -11.67
N ALA A 184 15.03 -18.55 -11.43
CA ALA A 184 16.05 -17.97 -12.31
C ALA A 184 17.29 -18.87 -12.43
N LYS A 185 17.75 -19.47 -11.33
CA LYS A 185 18.90 -20.41 -11.33
C LYS A 185 18.60 -21.69 -12.11
N LEU A 186 17.38 -22.24 -11.97
CA LEU A 186 16.95 -23.43 -12.70
C LEU A 186 16.79 -23.15 -14.21
N GLY A 187 16.19 -22.02 -14.58
CA GLY A 187 16.08 -21.62 -15.99
C GLY A 187 17.43 -21.37 -16.65
N ALA A 188 18.39 -20.77 -15.93
CA ALA A 188 19.75 -20.56 -16.42
C ALA A 188 20.53 -21.88 -16.62
N SER A 189 20.33 -22.87 -15.75
CA SER A 189 20.98 -24.18 -15.89
C SER A 189 20.42 -24.98 -17.09
N GLU A 190 19.11 -24.91 -17.32
CA GLU A 190 18.47 -25.50 -18.50
C GLU A 190 18.91 -24.84 -19.80
N ALA A 191 19.02 -23.51 -19.83
CA ALA A 191 19.51 -22.78 -21.00
C ALA A 191 20.98 -23.11 -21.31
N SER A 192 21.83 -23.22 -20.28
CA SER A 192 23.24 -23.63 -20.41
C SER A 192 23.39 -25.08 -20.93
N SER A 193 22.53 -26.00 -20.48
CA SER A 193 22.48 -27.38 -20.97
C SER A 193 22.09 -27.44 -22.45
N LYS A 194 21.02 -26.72 -22.86
CA LYS A 194 20.59 -26.66 -24.26
C LYS A 194 21.65 -26.07 -25.19
N HIS A 195 22.38 -25.05 -24.74
CA HIS A 195 23.48 -24.47 -25.52
C HIS A 195 24.65 -25.46 -25.73
N LYS A 196 25.00 -26.27 -24.72
CA LYS A 196 26.05 -27.31 -24.83
C LYS A 196 25.67 -28.47 -25.75
N PHE A 197 24.38 -28.79 -25.86
CA PHE A 197 23.90 -29.80 -26.81
C PHE A 197 23.83 -29.26 -28.24
N ALA A 198 23.44 -28.01 -28.44
CA ALA A 198 23.39 -27.38 -29.75
C ALA A 198 24.78 -27.12 -30.37
N SER A 199 25.83 -26.95 -29.56
CA SER A 199 27.20 -26.71 -30.04
C SER A 199 27.99 -28.00 -30.38
N LYS A 200 27.34 -29.17 -30.32
CA LYS A 200 27.95 -30.49 -30.59
C LYS A 200 27.36 -31.19 -31.82
N LEU A 201 26.46 -30.51 -32.55
CA LEU A 201 25.96 -30.87 -33.88
C LEU A 201 26.58 -29.91 -34.90
#